data_AF-A0A532U4D1-F1
#
_entry.id   AF-A0A532U4D1-F1
#
_cell.length_a   1.000
_cell.length_b   1.000
_cell.length_c   1.000
_cell.angle_alpha   90.00
_cell.angle_beta   90.00
_cell.angle_gamma   90.00
#
_symmetry.space_group_name_H-M   'P 1'
#
loop_
_entity.id
_entity.type
_entity.pdbx_description
1 polymer ?
#
loop_
_entity_poly.entity_id
_entity_poly.type
_entity_poly.pdbx_seq_one_letter_code
_entity_poly.pdbx_strand_id
1 'polypeptide(L)'
;MMSLFKGCPGAINIREVVPDDIDCPQCGRQVEIWSDELTARCPHCGAQLSRQQGPACIDWCSFAEQCIGPEKYERLKKTSPAEEDAS
;
A
#
# COMPACT_ATOMS: atom_id res chain seq x y z
N MET A 1 -2.87 -20.06 -14.46
CA MET A 1 -3.42 -18.74 -14.82
C MET A 1 -2.23 -17.80 -14.98
N MET A 2 -1.85 -17.48 -16.21
CA MET A 2 -0.66 -16.67 -16.51
C MET A 2 -0.91 -15.21 -16.09
N SER A 3 -0.02 -14.70 -15.24
CA SER A 3 -0.03 -13.33 -14.74
C SER A 3 -0.04 -12.31 -15.89
N LEU A 4 -1.10 -11.50 -15.94
CA LEU A 4 -1.27 -10.40 -16.90
C LEU A 4 -0.35 -9.19 -16.64
N PHE A 5 0.49 -9.25 -15.59
CA PHE A 5 1.39 -8.16 -15.21
C PHE A 5 2.82 -8.51 -15.58
N LYS A 6 3.39 -7.77 -16.54
CA LYS A 6 4.83 -7.80 -16.86
C LYS A 6 5.59 -7.02 -15.79
N GLY A 7 5.80 -7.60 -14.60
CA GLY A 7 6.62 -6.98 -13.56
C GLY A 7 6.24 -7.32 -12.13
N CYS A 8 6.88 -6.64 -11.17
CA CYS A 8 6.55 -6.74 -9.75
C CYS A 8 5.17 -6.11 -9.49
N PRO A 9 4.17 -6.87 -9.00
CA PRO A 9 2.83 -6.33 -8.77
C PRO A 9 2.84 -5.24 -7.68
N GLY A 10 3.71 -5.38 -6.67
CA GLY A 10 3.87 -4.38 -5.62
C GLY A 10 4.49 -3.06 -6.07
N ALA A 11 5.01 -2.98 -7.31
CA ALA A 11 5.60 -1.78 -7.87
C ALA A 11 4.66 -1.05 -8.86
N ILE A 12 3.46 -1.56 -9.13
CA ILE A 12 2.54 -0.97 -10.12
C ILE A 12 2.25 0.50 -9.79
N ASN A 13 1.84 0.79 -8.55
CA ASN A 13 1.48 2.15 -8.13
C ASN A 13 2.64 3.17 -8.19
N ILE A 14 3.88 2.69 -8.25
CA ILE A 14 5.09 3.52 -8.35
C ILE A 14 5.53 3.68 -9.81
N ARG A 15 5.32 2.64 -10.63
CA ARG A 15 5.71 2.63 -12.05
C ARG A 15 4.66 3.27 -12.94
N GLU A 16 3.40 3.16 -12.55
CA GLU A 16 2.22 3.62 -13.26
C GLU A 16 1.46 4.55 -12.32
N VAL A 17 2.03 5.74 -12.10
CA VAL A 17 1.46 6.74 -11.20
C VAL A 17 0.17 7.29 -11.80
N VAL A 18 -0.94 7.16 -11.07
CA VAL A 18 -2.26 7.62 -11.48
C VAL A 18 -2.90 8.47 -10.38
N PRO A 19 -3.71 9.48 -10.72
CA PRO A 19 -4.49 10.22 -9.74
C PRO A 19 -5.64 9.35 -9.20
N ASP A 20 -5.93 9.49 -7.93
CA ASP A 20 -7.04 8.85 -7.21
C ASP A 20 -7.70 9.87 -6.26
N ASP A 21 -8.90 9.58 -5.78
CA ASP A 21 -9.67 10.47 -4.90
C ASP A 21 -10.01 9.77 -3.59
N ILE A 22 -9.72 10.44 -2.47
CA ILE A 22 -10.11 9.97 -1.14
C ILE A 22 -10.98 11.01 -0.41
N ASP A 23 -11.98 10.55 0.31
CA ASP A 23 -12.83 11.43 1.10
C ASP A 23 -12.11 11.90 2.37
N CYS A 24 -12.16 13.22 2.61
CA CYS A 24 -11.61 13.79 3.82
C CYS A 24 -12.44 13.38 5.05
N PRO A 25 -11.88 12.65 6.02
CA PRO A 25 -12.63 12.23 7.21
C PRO A 25 -13.00 13.39 8.12
N GLN A 26 -12.41 14.57 7.91
CA GLN A 26 -12.68 15.77 8.71
C GLN A 26 -13.78 16.66 8.13
N CYS A 27 -13.87 16.78 6.80
CA CYS A 27 -14.83 17.70 6.17
C CYS A 27 -15.69 17.07 5.07
N GLY A 28 -15.50 15.78 4.76
CA GLY A 28 -16.30 15.01 3.80
C GLY A 28 -16.13 15.41 2.34
N ARG A 29 -15.07 16.14 1.97
CA ARG A 29 -14.80 16.51 0.58
C ARG A 29 -13.76 15.58 -0.02
N GLN A 30 -13.89 15.31 -1.32
CA GLN A 30 -12.89 14.57 -2.07
C GLN A 30 -11.57 15.36 -2.14
N VAL A 31 -10.48 14.64 -1.96
CA VAL A 31 -9.11 15.13 -2.03
C VAL A 31 -8.37 14.21 -2.97
N GLU A 32 -7.78 14.81 -4.02
CA GLU A 32 -6.89 14.11 -4.95
C GLU A 32 -5.65 13.63 -4.20
N ILE A 33 -5.24 12.39 -4.46
CA ILE A 33 -4.00 11.77 -3.99
C ILE A 33 -3.41 10.93 -5.11
N TRP A 34 -2.09 10.93 -5.26
CA TRP A 34 -1.43 10.09 -6.27
C TRP A 34 -1.23 8.66 -5.77
N SER A 35 -1.23 7.68 -6.66
CA SER A 35 -1.12 6.26 -6.29
C SER A 35 0.18 5.90 -5.55
N ASP A 36 1.24 6.67 -5.73
CA ASP A 36 2.53 6.55 -5.04
C ASP A 36 2.61 7.36 -3.74
N GLU A 37 1.58 8.14 -3.42
CA GLU A 37 1.48 8.90 -2.18
C GLU A 37 0.68 8.16 -1.11
N LEU A 38 1.19 8.19 0.13
CA LEU A 38 0.50 7.62 1.29
C LEU A 38 -0.36 8.66 2.03
N THR A 39 -0.05 9.94 1.85
CA THR A 39 -0.69 11.03 2.58
C THR A 39 -0.96 12.21 1.67
N ALA A 40 -2.12 12.83 1.82
CA ALA A 40 -2.50 14.06 1.13
C ALA A 40 -2.91 15.13 2.15
N ARG A 41 -2.88 16.40 1.76
CA ARG A 41 -3.40 17.51 2.58
C ARG A 41 -4.71 18.00 1.99
N CYS A 42 -5.77 18.04 2.80
CA CYS A 42 -7.07 18.54 2.37
C CYS A 42 -6.97 20.04 2.02
N PRO A 43 -7.26 20.46 0.78
CA PRO A 43 -7.20 21.88 0.40
C PRO A 43 -8.33 22.70 1.04
N HIS A 44 -9.37 22.05 1.57
CA HIS A 44 -10.54 22.72 2.12
C HIS A 44 -10.48 22.97 3.62
N CYS A 45 -9.95 22.03 4.41
CA CYS A 45 -9.86 22.15 5.87
C CYS A 45 -8.43 22.10 6.41
N GLY A 46 -7.44 21.78 5.55
CA GLY A 46 -6.03 21.74 5.92
C GLY A 46 -5.57 20.49 6.66
N ALA A 47 -6.47 19.53 6.94
CA ALA A 47 -6.15 18.26 7.60
C ALA A 47 -5.21 17.39 6.74
N GLN A 48 -4.33 16.63 7.40
CA GLN A 48 -3.50 15.61 6.75
C GLN A 48 -4.27 14.28 6.74
N LEU A 49 -4.47 13.72 5.55
CA LEU A 49 -5.12 12.43 5.33
C LEU A 49 -4.07 11.36 5.09
N SER A 50 -4.38 10.12 5.47
CA SER A 50 -3.62 8.94 5.11
C SER A 50 -4.52 7.98 4.35
N ARG A 51 -4.03 7.47 3.23
CA ARG A 51 -4.68 6.36 2.51
C ARG A 51 -4.63 5.10 3.38
N GLN A 52 -5.71 4.32 3.38
CA GLN A 52 -5.67 2.99 3.97
C GLN A 52 -4.76 2.09 3.12
N GLN A 53 -3.75 1.50 3.75
CA GLN A 53 -2.84 0.60 3.07
C GLN A 53 -3.40 -0.82 3.10
N GLY A 54 -3.44 -1.47 1.94
CA GLY A 54 -3.75 -2.89 1.83
C GLY A 54 -2.60 -3.77 2.35
N PRO A 55 -2.72 -5.11 2.23
CA PRO A 55 -1.68 -6.03 2.65
C PRO A 55 -0.36 -5.75 1.91
N ALA A 56 0.74 -5.75 2.66
CA ALA A 56 2.07 -5.47 2.12
C ALA A 56 2.56 -6.65 1.27
N CYS A 57 3.53 -6.42 0.39
CA CYS A 57 4.05 -7.49 -0.48
C CYS A 57 4.63 -8.67 0.30
N ILE A 58 5.10 -8.46 1.53
CA ILE A 58 5.56 -9.51 2.44
C ILE A 58 4.44 -10.47 2.88
N ASP A 59 3.18 -10.08 2.74
CA ASP A 59 2.03 -10.87 3.17
C ASP A 59 1.56 -11.85 2.09
N TRP A 60 1.80 -11.54 0.81
CA TRP A 60 1.25 -12.32 -0.30
C TRP A 60 2.25 -12.71 -1.40
N CYS A 61 3.43 -12.08 -1.49
CA CYS A 61 4.40 -12.33 -2.56
C CYS A 61 5.38 -13.44 -2.17
N SER A 62 5.39 -14.53 -2.94
CA SER A 62 6.31 -15.67 -2.75
C SER A 62 7.79 -15.33 -2.93
N PHE A 63 8.10 -14.20 -3.57
CA PHE A 63 9.47 -13.74 -3.78
C PHE A 63 9.91 -12.68 -2.75
N ALA A 64 9.04 -12.28 -1.82
CA ALA A 64 9.30 -11.18 -0.91
C ALA A 64 10.61 -11.35 -0.12
N GLU A 65 10.84 -12.54 0.45
CA GLU A 65 12.06 -12.86 1.19
C GLU A 65 13.33 -12.66 0.34
N GLN A 66 13.30 -13.13 -0.91
CA GLN A 66 14.43 -12.97 -1.84
C GLN A 66 14.64 -11.50 -2.23
N CYS A 67 13.57 -10.71 -2.34
CA CYS A 67 13.64 -9.30 -2.72
C CYS A 67 14.24 -8.41 -1.63
N ILE A 68 13.91 -8.65 -0.36
CA ILE A 68 14.31 -7.78 0.75
C ILE A 68 15.39 -8.37 1.66
N GLY A 69 15.71 -9.66 1.47
CA GLY A 69 16.65 -10.43 2.27
C GLY A 69 16.01 -11.09 3.49
N PRO A 70 16.50 -12.26 3.92
CA PRO A 70 15.90 -13.07 4.98
C PRO A 70 15.85 -12.32 6.32
N GLU A 71 16.90 -11.59 6.69
CA GLU A 71 16.95 -10.85 7.95
C GLU A 71 15.83 -9.79 8.07
N LYS A 72 15.60 -9.05 6.97
CA LYS A 72 14.57 -8.00 6.93
C LYS A 72 13.17 -8.61 6.85
N TYR A 73 13.01 -9.71 6.11
CA TYR A 73 11.75 -10.43 6.00
C TYR A 73 11.27 -10.94 7.36
N GLU A 74 12.14 -11.62 8.11
CA GLU A 74 11.85 -12.13 9.45
C GLU A 74 11.48 -11.01 10.43
N ARG A 75 12.17 -9.89 10.38
CA ARG A 75 11.89 -8.73 11.23
C ARG A 75 10.49 -8.16 10.98
N LEU A 76 10.09 -8.04 9.71
CA LEU A 76 8.81 -7.46 9.31
C LEU A 76 7.65 -8.43 9.57
N LYS A 77 7.81 -9.74 9.30
CA LYS A 77 6.78 -10.74 9.55
C LYS A 77 6.37 -10.82 11.02
N LYS A 78 7.31 -10.69 11.95
CA LYS A 78 7.04 -10.65 13.40
C LYS A 78 6.19 -9.45 13.85
N THR A 79 6.12 -8.41 13.02
CA THR A 79 5.35 -7.19 13.29
C THR A 79 4.08 -7.06 12.46
N SER A 80 3.84 -7.96 11.51
CA SER A 80 2.64 -7.96 10.67
C SER A 80 1.47 -8.63 11.40
N PRO A 81 0.29 -7.99 11.50
CA PRO A 81 -0.89 -8.56 12.17
C PRO A 81 -1.62 -9.66 11.37
N ALA A 82 -0.89 -10.48 10.59
CA ALA A 82 -1.47 -11.40 9.61
C ALA A 82 -1.67 -12.85 10.11
N GLU A 83 -1.41 -13.16 11.38
CA GLU A 83 -1.46 -14.54 11.91
C GLU A 83 -2.67 -14.85 12.81
N GLU A 84 -3.87 -14.31 12.52
CA GLU A 84 -5.11 -14.73 13.22
C GLU A 84 -6.15 -15.45 12.36
N ASP A 85 -5.93 -15.64 11.05
CA ASP A 85 -6.89 -16.34 10.17
C ASP A 85 -6.23 -17.43 9.32
N ALA A 86 -5.77 -18.50 9.97
CA ALA A 86 -5.55 -19.80 9.33
C ALA A 86 -6.05 -20.89 10.28
N SER A 87 -7.36 -21.14 10.23
CA SER A 87 -8.01 -22.35 10.80
C SER A 87 -7.51 -23.63 10.13
#